data_AF-A0A819RCN4-F1
#
_entry.id   AF-A0A819RCN4-F1
#
_cell.length_a   1.000
_cell.length_b   1.000
_cell.length_c   1.000
_cell.angle_alpha   90.00
_cell.angle_beta   90.00
_cell.angle_gamma   90.00
#
_symmetry.space_group_name_H-M   'P 1'
#
loop_
_entity.id
_entity.type
_entity.pdbx_description
1 polymer ?
#
loop_
_entity_poly.entity_id
_entity_poly.type
_entity_poly.pdbx_seq_one_letter_code
_entity_poly.pdbx_strand_id
1 'polypeptide(L)'
;MDLSAHYPQGQIFTWWGFSACTNSVQVLQSEQFLGKTGDRTLFNIDCESGKNIQQHSFFPTEDEILLVAARKFKVVSCLDSRNGLFIIQMQEVESDYPLLGSSRGKNATSQENNTRETSSHSTSSGPPR
;
A
#
# COMPACT_ATOMS: atom_id res chain seq x y z
N MET A 1 16.80 17.06 8.32
CA MET A 1 16.68 18.28 7.50
C MET A 1 15.25 18.80 7.55
N ASP A 2 15.04 20.08 7.21
CA ASP A 2 13.73 20.62 6.83
C ASP A 2 13.34 20.12 5.43
N LEU A 3 12.08 19.72 5.26
CA LEU A 3 11.48 19.32 3.99
C LEU A 3 10.22 20.13 3.65
N SER A 4 9.79 21.06 4.50
CA SER A 4 8.50 21.78 4.40
C SER A 4 8.25 22.43 3.03
N ALA A 5 9.28 23.00 2.41
CA ALA A 5 9.21 23.60 1.08
C ALA A 5 8.89 22.62 -0.07
N HIS A 6 9.15 21.32 0.11
CA HIS A 6 8.85 20.27 -0.87
C HIS A 6 7.43 19.71 -0.75
N TYR A 7 6.75 20.02 0.37
CA TYR A 7 5.41 19.55 0.70
C TYR A 7 4.48 20.73 1.02
N PRO A 8 4.19 21.63 0.08
CA PRO A 8 3.22 22.71 0.29
C PRO A 8 1.83 22.18 0.66
N GLN A 9 1.17 22.90 1.58
CA GLN A 9 -0.18 22.57 2.04
C GLN A 9 -1.17 22.44 0.88
N GLY A 10 -1.99 21.40 0.91
CA GLY A 10 -2.98 21.09 -0.13
C GLY A 10 -2.44 20.27 -1.31
N GLN A 11 -1.13 20.11 -1.45
CA GLN A 11 -0.54 19.22 -2.46
C GLN A 11 -1.01 17.78 -2.27
N ILE A 12 -1.35 17.12 -3.38
CA ILE A 12 -1.58 15.67 -3.43
C ILE A 12 -0.45 15.05 -4.24
N PHE A 13 0.15 13.98 -3.73
CA PHE A 13 1.26 13.29 -4.38
C PHE A 13 1.21 11.77 -4.12
N THR A 14 1.91 10.99 -4.95
CA THR A 14 2.06 9.54 -4.77
C THR A 14 3.33 9.24 -3.98
N TRP A 15 3.20 8.52 -2.87
CA TRP A 15 4.32 7.95 -2.12
C TRP A 15 4.74 6.63 -2.78
N TRP A 16 5.80 6.65 -3.59
CA TRP A 16 6.16 5.53 -4.47
C TRP A 16 6.87 4.36 -3.76
N GLY A 17 7.68 4.63 -2.74
CA GLY A 17 8.44 3.62 -2.03
C GLY A 17 7.65 2.94 -0.90
N PHE A 18 8.14 1.80 -0.44
CA PHE A 18 7.81 1.35 0.92
C PHE A 18 8.58 2.22 1.92
N SER A 19 8.03 2.42 3.12
CA SER A 19 8.74 3.16 4.18
C SER A 19 8.37 2.60 5.55
N ALA A 20 9.38 2.37 6.39
CA ALA A 20 9.17 2.05 7.79
C ALA A 20 8.67 3.31 8.51
N CYS A 21 7.67 3.14 9.36
CA CYS A 21 7.08 4.15 10.23
C CYS A 21 6.88 3.52 11.61
N THR A 22 6.58 4.34 12.62
CA THR A 22 6.18 3.86 13.95
C THR A 22 4.87 4.51 14.34
N ASN A 23 4.01 3.81 15.09
CA ASN A 23 2.86 4.42 15.74
C ASN A 23 3.18 4.98 17.16
N SER A 24 4.46 4.91 17.56
CA SER A 24 4.92 5.16 18.92
C SER A 24 5.77 6.44 19.00
N VAL A 25 5.21 7.47 19.66
CA VAL A 25 5.90 8.77 19.84
C VAL A 25 7.16 8.62 20.71
N GLN A 26 7.22 7.59 21.56
CA GLN A 26 8.36 7.25 22.40
C GLN A 26 9.56 6.80 21.56
N VAL A 27 9.34 5.99 20.52
CA VAL A 27 10.39 5.50 19.60
C VAL A 27 11.06 6.68 18.88
N LEU A 28 10.28 7.68 18.45
CA LEU A 28 10.79 8.89 17.79
C LEU A 28 11.79 9.69 18.66
N GLN A 29 11.79 9.53 19.98
CA GLN A 29 12.75 10.22 20.85
C GLN A 29 14.20 9.72 20.73
N SER A 30 14.43 8.59 20.07
CA SER A 30 15.76 8.06 19.78
C SER A 30 16.46 8.89 18.70
N GLU A 31 17.75 9.17 18.89
CA GLU A 31 18.61 9.84 17.90
C GLU A 31 18.87 8.97 16.64
N GLN A 32 18.47 7.69 16.66
CA GLN A 32 18.46 6.83 15.46
C GLN A 32 17.29 7.19 14.51
N PHE A 33 16.24 7.85 14.99
CA PHE A 33 15.04 8.20 14.23
C PHE A 33 14.88 9.71 14.06
N LEU A 34 14.04 10.35 14.88
CA LEU A 34 13.83 11.79 14.82
C LEU A 34 14.82 12.53 15.74
N GLY A 35 15.06 12.01 16.94
CA GLY A 35 15.95 12.65 17.92
C GLY A 35 15.46 14.01 18.41
N LYS A 36 16.32 14.71 19.16
CA LYS A 36 15.97 15.94 19.87
C LYS A 36 16.68 17.19 19.34
N THR A 37 17.63 17.05 18.42
CA THR A 37 18.50 18.16 17.98
C THR A 37 18.65 18.23 16.46
N GLY A 38 19.14 19.37 15.96
CA GLY A 38 19.32 19.63 14.52
C GLY A 38 18.02 19.82 13.74
N ASP A 39 18.13 20.24 12.48
CA ASP A 39 16.97 20.36 11.59
C ASP A 39 16.44 18.97 11.24
N ARG A 40 15.15 18.74 11.46
CA ARG A 40 14.50 17.43 11.38
C ARG A 40 13.03 17.57 11.02
N THR A 41 12.54 16.66 10.18
CA THR A 41 11.16 16.62 9.73
C THR A 41 10.46 15.40 10.30
N LEU A 42 9.34 15.61 10.99
CA LEU A 42 8.39 14.56 11.33
C LEU A 42 7.25 14.56 10.32
N PHE A 43 7.09 13.46 9.60
CA PHE A 43 5.87 13.19 8.85
C PHE A 43 4.84 12.59 9.80
N ASN A 44 3.76 13.34 10.08
CA ASN A 44 2.61 12.85 10.83
C ASN A 44 1.56 12.37 9.83
N ILE A 45 1.37 11.06 9.74
CA ILE A 45 0.62 10.41 8.65
C ILE A 45 -0.65 9.78 9.20
N ASP A 46 -1.80 10.32 8.81
CA ASP A 46 -3.10 9.65 8.94
C ASP A 46 -3.25 8.66 7.76
N CYS A 47 -3.36 7.36 8.03
CA CYS A 47 -3.17 6.30 7.05
C CYS A 47 -4.03 5.07 7.35
N GLU A 48 -4.79 4.60 6.36
CA GLU A 48 -5.64 3.41 6.48
C GLU A 48 -4.94 2.15 5.90
N SER A 49 -4.09 2.34 4.90
CA SER A 49 -3.46 1.23 4.16
C SER A 49 -2.20 0.66 4.82
N GLY A 50 -1.62 1.35 5.81
CA GLY A 50 -0.44 0.90 6.55
C GLY A 50 -0.58 -0.51 7.13
N LYS A 51 0.54 -1.19 7.34
CA LYS A 51 0.55 -2.56 7.86
C LYS A 51 1.42 -2.63 9.11
N ASN A 52 0.81 -2.98 10.25
CA ASN A 52 1.59 -3.35 11.43
C ASN A 52 2.40 -4.61 11.09
N ILE A 53 3.72 -4.50 11.18
CA ILE A 53 4.66 -5.60 10.95
C ILE A 53 5.54 -5.87 12.17
N GLN A 54 5.16 -5.37 13.36
CA GLN A 54 5.90 -5.52 14.62
C GLN A 54 6.29 -6.98 14.92
N GLN A 55 5.41 -7.94 14.64
CA GLN A 55 5.64 -9.38 14.85
C GLN A 55 6.61 -10.01 13.82
N HIS A 56 6.95 -9.27 12.76
CA HIS A 56 7.89 -9.66 11.70
C HIS A 56 9.15 -8.78 11.69
N SER A 57 9.17 -7.71 12.49
CA SER A 57 10.30 -6.78 12.59
C SER A 57 11.48 -7.43 13.31
N PHE A 58 12.69 -7.06 12.90
CA PHE A 58 13.90 -7.40 13.63
C PHE A 58 14.02 -6.64 14.96
N PHE A 59 13.28 -5.52 15.11
CA PHE A 59 13.24 -4.69 16.31
C PHE A 59 11.81 -4.56 16.85
N PRO A 60 11.28 -5.56 17.60
CA PRO A 60 9.88 -5.59 18.03
C PRO A 60 9.42 -4.42 18.89
N THR A 61 10.35 -3.64 19.46
CA THR A 61 10.08 -2.46 20.30
C THR A 61 9.92 -1.15 19.51
N GLU A 62 10.04 -1.17 18.19
CA GLU A 62 9.88 0.02 17.34
C GLU A 62 8.42 0.29 16.94
N ASP A 63 7.49 -0.60 17.33
CA ASP A 63 6.06 -0.56 16.98
C ASP A 63 5.84 -0.32 15.46
N GLU A 64 6.60 -1.08 14.66
CA GLU A 64 6.80 -0.83 13.23
C GLU A 64 5.52 -0.98 12.39
N ILE A 65 5.19 0.10 11.68
CA ILE A 65 4.17 0.17 10.63
C ILE A 65 4.87 0.31 9.28
N LEU A 66 4.66 -0.63 8.38
CA LEU A 66 5.09 -0.51 6.99
C LEU A 66 4.09 0.35 6.22
N LEU A 67 4.52 1.52 5.77
CA LEU A 67 3.82 2.32 4.78
C LEU A 67 3.94 1.64 3.42
N VAL A 68 2.81 1.34 2.79
CA VAL A 68 2.74 0.60 1.53
C VAL A 68 3.15 1.52 0.37
N ALA A 69 3.75 0.95 -0.68
CA ALA A 69 4.08 1.66 -1.91
C ALA A 69 2.82 2.12 -2.70
N ALA A 70 2.99 3.14 -3.54
CA ALA A 70 2.00 3.68 -4.49
C ALA A 70 0.67 4.14 -3.86
N ARG A 71 0.71 4.65 -2.63
CA ARG A 71 -0.43 5.33 -1.98
C ARG A 71 -0.42 6.82 -2.32
N LYS A 72 -1.57 7.48 -2.28
CA LYS A 72 -1.66 8.94 -2.44
C LYS A 72 -1.85 9.59 -1.08
N PHE A 73 -1.15 10.71 -0.85
CA PHE A 73 -1.31 11.51 0.35
C PHE A 73 -1.59 12.96 -0.02
N LYS A 74 -2.44 13.61 0.78
CA LYS A 74 -2.66 15.05 0.75
C LYS A 74 -1.92 15.68 1.93
N VAL A 75 -1.13 16.72 1.67
CA VAL A 75 -0.56 17.56 2.74
C VAL A 75 -1.68 18.38 3.37
N VAL A 76 -1.94 18.15 4.65
CA VAL A 76 -3.00 18.80 5.43
C VAL A 76 -2.51 20.12 6.03
N SER A 77 -1.31 20.13 6.60
CA SER A 77 -0.67 21.31 7.17
C SER A 77 0.85 21.11 7.33
N CYS A 78 1.58 22.22 7.45
CA CYS A 78 3.00 22.22 7.82
C CYS A 78 3.20 23.16 9.02
N LEU A 79 3.97 22.72 10.02
CA LEU A 79 4.22 23.43 11.27
C LEU A 79 5.72 23.49 11.58
N ASP A 80 6.26 24.70 11.64
CA ASP A 80 7.54 24.96 12.35
C ASP A 80 7.26 24.95 13.86
N SER A 81 7.72 23.89 14.53
CA SER A 81 7.59 23.72 15.99
C SER A 81 8.73 24.39 16.77
N ARG A 82 9.58 25.16 16.08
CA ARG A 82 10.85 25.76 16.53
C ARG A 82 11.92 24.71 16.84
N ASN A 83 13.12 25.18 17.15
CA ASN A 83 14.28 24.34 17.50
C ASN A 83 14.61 23.25 16.44
N GLY A 84 14.43 23.60 15.16
CA GLY A 84 14.70 22.74 14.02
C GLY A 84 13.68 21.62 13.77
N LEU A 85 12.56 21.55 14.52
CA LEU A 85 11.53 20.54 14.30
C LEU A 85 10.42 21.05 13.38
N PHE A 86 10.35 20.48 12.17
CA PHE A 86 9.29 20.71 11.20
C PHE A 86 8.34 19.52 11.21
N ILE A 87 7.03 19.77 11.28
CA ILE A 87 6.00 18.72 11.26
C ILE A 87 5.16 18.90 10.00
N ILE A 88 5.15 17.88 9.14
CA ILE A 88 4.33 17.82 7.93
C ILE A 88 3.20 16.84 8.21
N GLN A 89 1.98 17.36 8.33
CA GLN A 89 0.78 16.54 8.51
C GLN A 89 0.25 16.13 7.13
N MET A 90 0.03 14.84 6.92
CA MET A 90 -0.58 14.33 5.70
C MET A 90 -1.65 13.29 6.02
N GLN A 91 -2.60 13.15 5.10
CA GLN A 91 -3.69 12.18 5.17
C GLN A 91 -3.70 11.34 3.89
N GLU A 92 -3.84 10.02 4.03
CA GLU A 92 -4.05 9.12 2.90
C GLU A 92 -5.35 9.49 2.18
N VAL A 93 -5.32 9.49 0.85
CA VAL A 93 -6.49 9.69 0.00
C VAL A 93 -6.60 8.53 -0.98
N GLU A 94 -7.77 8.39 -1.60
CA GLU A 94 -8.00 7.37 -2.63
C GLU A 94 -6.91 7.44 -3.73
N SER A 95 -6.43 6.26 -4.15
CA SER A 95 -5.27 6.14 -5.04
C SER A 95 -5.66 5.47 -6.36
N ASP A 96 -4.92 5.88 -7.39
CA ASP A 96 -4.90 5.31 -8.75
C ASP A 96 -4.75 3.78 -8.77
N TYR A 97 -4.05 3.28 -7.73
CA TYR A 97 -3.43 1.97 -7.69
C TYR A 97 -4.12 1.06 -6.66
N PRO A 98 -4.54 -0.15 -7.05
CA PRO A 98 -5.09 -1.12 -6.12
C PRO A 98 -4.00 -1.55 -5.11
N LEU A 99 -4.41 -1.82 -3.87
CA LEU A 99 -3.49 -2.36 -2.87
C LEU A 99 -2.92 -3.71 -3.33
N LEU A 100 -1.61 -3.89 -3.13
CA LEU A 100 -0.93 -5.15 -3.42
C LEU A 100 -1.62 -6.30 -2.68
N GLY A 101 -1.98 -7.35 -3.42
CA GLY A 101 -2.75 -8.49 -2.90
C GLY A 101 -4.27 -8.36 -2.96
N SER A 102 -4.84 -7.22 -3.41
CA SER A 102 -6.29 -7.06 -3.60
C SER A 102 -6.80 -7.75 -4.87
N SER A 103 -6.69 -9.08 -4.93
CA SER A 103 -7.41 -9.89 -5.92
C SER A 103 -8.90 -9.93 -5.58
N ARG A 104 -9.67 -8.97 -6.09
CA ARG A 104 -11.14 -9.10 -6.14
C ARG A 104 -11.46 -10.24 -7.11
N GLY A 105 -11.54 -11.46 -6.57
CA GLY A 105 -11.71 -12.70 -7.33
C GLY A 105 -12.91 -12.61 -8.26
N LYS A 106 -12.65 -12.53 -9.57
CA LYS A 106 -13.68 -12.76 -10.58
C LYS A 106 -13.97 -14.25 -10.58
N ASN A 107 -15.07 -14.67 -9.96
CA ASN A 107 -15.61 -16.02 -10.14
C ASN A 107 -15.94 -16.17 -11.63
N ALA A 108 -15.04 -16.82 -12.37
CA ALA A 108 -15.26 -17.17 -13.76
C ALA A 108 -16.23 -18.36 -13.80
N THR A 109 -17.51 -18.07 -14.01
CA THR A 109 -18.52 -19.11 -14.24
C THR A 109 -18.29 -19.72 -15.62
N SER A 110 -17.46 -20.77 -15.69
CA SER A 110 -17.34 -21.60 -16.87
C SER A 110 -18.65 -22.34 -17.12
N GLN A 111 -19.44 -21.89 -18.10
CA GLN A 111 -20.51 -22.72 -18.66
C GLN A 111 -19.88 -23.81 -19.53
N GLU A 112 -19.84 -25.02 -18.99
CA GLU A 112 -19.40 -26.21 -19.71
C GLU A 112 -20.54 -26.68 -20.65
N ASN A 113 -20.47 -26.25 -21.91
CA ASN A 113 -21.44 -26.65 -22.93
C ASN A 113 -21.20 -28.12 -23.33
N ASN A 114 -22.08 -29.00 -22.85
CA ASN A 114 -22.04 -30.43 -23.11
C ASN A 114 -22.57 -30.78 -24.51
N THR A 115 -21.71 -30.72 -25.53
CA THR A 115 -22.01 -31.23 -26.87
C THR A 115 -21.89 -32.75 -26.90
N ARG A 116 -23.03 -33.45 -26.79
CA ARG A 116 -23.13 -34.88 -27.07
C ARG A 116 -23.12 -35.12 -28.58
N GLU A 117 -21.97 -35.51 -29.14
CA GLU A 117 -21.95 -36.18 -30.45
C GLU A 117 -22.28 -37.66 -30.30
N THR A 118 -23.53 -38.03 -30.60
CA THR A 118 -23.91 -39.44 -30.79
C THR A 118 -23.62 -39.87 -32.23
N SER A 119 -22.44 -40.46 -32.47
CA SER A 119 -22.14 -41.08 -33.77
C SER A 119 -22.86 -42.42 -33.90
N SER A 120 -23.96 -42.43 -34.66
CA SER A 120 -24.67 -43.64 -35.05
C SER A 120 -23.98 -44.33 -36.23
N HIS A 121 -23.29 -45.44 -35.99
CA HIS A 121 -22.79 -46.30 -37.08
C HIS A 121 -23.92 -47.20 -37.61
N SER A 122 -24.55 -46.78 -38.70
CA SER A 122 -25.44 -47.62 -39.50
C SER A 122 -24.66 -48.38 -40.58
N THR A 123 -24.71 -49.71 -40.56
CA THR A 123 -24.13 -50.56 -41.61
C THR A 123 -25.07 -50.65 -42.82
N SER A 124 -24.54 -50.49 -44.04
CA SER A 124 -25.28 -50.77 -45.28
C SER A 124 -24.48 -51.61 -46.28
N SER A 125 -24.95 -52.85 -46.46
CA SER A 125 -25.09 -53.61 -47.71
C SER A 125 -24.14 -53.40 -48.90
N GLY A 126 -23.59 -54.52 -49.42
CA GLY A 126 -23.19 -54.62 -50.83
C GLY A 126 -22.50 -55.94 -51.25
N PRO A 127 -23.22 -56.95 -51.79
CA PRO A 127 -22.66 -57.90 -52.77
C PRO A 127 -22.57 -57.20 -54.16
N PRO A 128 -21.74 -57.62 -55.15
CA PRO A 128 -21.66 -59.04 -55.61
C PRO A 128 -20.32 -59.54 -56.23
N ARG A 129 -20.13 -60.87 -56.24
CA ARG A 129 -19.79 -61.67 -57.44
C ARG A 129 -19.94 -63.17 -57.18
#